data_AF-A0A939VM84-F1
#
_entry.id   AF-A0A939VM84-F1
#
_cell.length_a   1.000
_cell.length_b   1.000
_cell.length_c   1.000
_cell.angle_alpha   90.00
_cell.angle_beta   90.00
_cell.angle_gamma   90.00
#
_symmetry.space_group_name_H-M   'P 1'
#
loop_
_entity.id
_entity.type
_entity.pdbx_description
1 polymer ?
#
loop_
_entity_poly.entity_id
_entity_poly.type
_entity_poly.pdbx_seq_one_letter_code
_entity_poly.pdbx_strand_id
1 'polypeptide(L)'
;MKTVKKLIVIFLLISLMLTLAACDTDKTTSAGETSAAPDITESNMSAEYKKAIDERRAEHEKTGEYKKITYALYTWTGRPVGLDRIQEAMNKILREKLCLEIELLALDFASYRQDIQLYLTNNNRQIDWYGGNVLGYTSCVNNGFCYDLDADNLLATYGPGIEELVPQKYQEACKYAGHLYGIPPIKDYAITATAIVIGKEYLDAIGYEYKEDEKQEVASSWEEIEAIYTQLHEKFPDKYVFAVADNHFGQGSVIDNLGNDWFGVLLDPTKDRKVVNLMESDEWMDMVKRMNRWNKMGFIPPDALTDKTSSSAKIKSGAYMSMLAQSKPGYKTQISGECGREMIVFRLGKDIIKSSGITSVITCLNRATSDPVAAVQLMNELYTDPELSTLLVWGEEGTDYVTDPDGHIHFPDGVDTRNAEWYHTMNWEMPNQYICPVWVGDSPDLGSMIMEFNAQAETSIALGFTFDNSAYTAEYAALQNIYDEYANQLLYGFLDPVSGTAEFNDKLKKAGLNRYIAEKQRQFDVWYVNNYGGK
;
A
#
# COMPACT_ATOMS: atom_id res chain seq x y z
N MET A 1 61.92 32.72 -39.19
CA MET A 1 61.25 31.95 -40.25
C MET A 1 59.97 31.37 -39.65
N LYS A 2 58.79 31.87 -40.02
CA LYS A 2 57.90 31.36 -41.08
C LYS A 2 57.28 29.97 -40.77
N THR A 3 56.05 30.05 -40.25
CA THR A 3 54.91 29.13 -40.40
C THR A 3 54.84 28.30 -41.70
N VAL A 4 54.31 27.07 -41.61
CA VAL A 4 53.52 26.41 -42.67
C VAL A 4 52.34 25.62 -42.04
N LYS A 5 51.13 25.81 -42.57
CA LYS A 5 49.89 25.00 -42.36
C LYS A 5 49.69 24.04 -43.56
N LYS A 6 48.58 23.25 -43.54
CA LYS A 6 47.77 22.65 -44.66
C LYS A 6 47.75 21.11 -44.63
N LEU A 7 46.69 20.37 -45.04
CA LEU A 7 45.27 20.63 -45.44
C LEU A 7 44.47 19.30 -45.19
N ILE A 8 43.24 19.32 -44.67
CA ILE A 8 41.92 19.09 -45.35
C ILE A 8 41.84 17.90 -46.35
N VAL A 9 40.98 16.92 -46.04
CA VAL A 9 39.99 16.27 -46.96
C VAL A 9 38.64 16.14 -46.19
N ILE A 10 37.51 15.81 -46.85
CA ILE A 10 36.17 16.38 -46.57
C ILE A 10 35.01 15.53 -47.17
N PHE A 11 33.78 15.65 -46.61
CA PHE A 11 32.45 15.10 -47.10
C PHE A 11 32.24 13.55 -47.06
N LEU A 12 31.02 12.97 -47.09
CA LEU A 12 29.67 13.48 -47.42
C LEU A 12 28.53 12.74 -46.63
N LEU A 13 27.42 13.43 -46.32
CA LEU A 13 26.17 12.88 -45.76
C LEU A 13 25.21 12.43 -46.88
N ILE A 14 24.58 11.24 -46.79
CA ILE A 14 23.34 10.92 -47.53
C ILE A 14 22.36 10.17 -46.61
N SER A 15 21.21 10.78 -46.39
CA SER A 15 20.00 10.18 -45.82
C SER A 15 19.13 9.56 -46.93
N LEU A 16 18.52 8.39 -46.70
CA LEU A 16 17.26 8.06 -47.36
C LEU A 16 16.43 7.07 -46.53
N MET A 17 15.17 7.44 -46.26
CA MET A 17 14.15 6.53 -45.74
C MET A 17 13.67 5.59 -46.84
N LEU A 18 13.27 4.36 -46.50
CA LEU A 18 12.13 3.70 -47.14
C LEU A 18 11.58 2.56 -46.28
N THR A 19 10.29 2.63 -46.03
CA THR A 19 9.46 1.64 -45.30
C THR A 19 9.18 0.40 -46.15
N LEU A 20 9.08 -0.78 -45.52
CA LEU A 20 7.91 -1.68 -45.63
C LEU A 20 8.04 -2.91 -44.72
N ALA A 21 6.89 -3.44 -44.31
CA ALA A 21 6.78 -4.48 -43.27
C ALA A 21 6.81 -5.91 -43.82
N ALA A 22 7.28 -6.84 -43.00
CA ALA A 22 6.87 -8.25 -42.98
C ALA A 22 7.20 -8.86 -41.61
N CYS A 23 6.27 -9.64 -41.05
CA CYS A 23 6.48 -10.39 -39.81
C CYS A 23 7.39 -11.61 -40.05
N ASP A 24 8.22 -11.98 -39.07
CA ASP A 24 8.11 -13.32 -38.47
C ASP A 24 8.76 -13.37 -37.07
N THR A 25 8.64 -14.52 -36.42
CA THR A 25 8.52 -14.75 -34.98
C THR A 25 9.84 -15.13 -34.29
N ASP A 26 9.85 -14.96 -32.96
CA ASP A 26 10.58 -15.74 -31.93
C ASP A 26 11.95 -15.27 -31.38
N LYS A 27 11.89 -14.87 -30.09
CA LYS A 27 12.87 -15.10 -29.00
C LYS A 27 14.35 -14.68 -29.16
N THR A 28 14.72 -13.55 -28.54
CA THR A 28 15.27 -13.50 -27.17
C THR A 28 15.74 -12.08 -26.84
N THR A 29 15.13 -11.42 -25.85
CA THR A 29 15.63 -10.15 -25.29
C THR A 29 16.31 -10.41 -23.95
N SER A 30 17.62 -10.18 -23.89
CA SER A 30 18.38 -10.10 -22.64
C SER A 30 18.01 -8.81 -21.91
N ALA A 31 17.59 -8.91 -20.64
CA ALA A 31 17.55 -7.76 -19.75
C ALA A 31 18.98 -7.23 -19.52
N GLY A 32 19.15 -5.91 -19.49
CA GLY A 32 20.46 -5.32 -19.26
C GLY A 32 20.70 -3.94 -19.87
N GLU A 33 19.80 -2.98 -19.66
CA GLU A 33 20.16 -1.55 -19.74
C GLU A 33 19.34 -0.78 -18.70
N THR A 34 20.03 -0.09 -17.78
CA THR A 34 19.43 0.67 -16.68
C THR A 34 18.66 1.87 -17.21
N SER A 35 17.33 1.80 -17.16
CA SER A 35 16.49 2.99 -17.21
C SER A 35 16.57 3.67 -15.85
N ALA A 36 17.16 4.87 -15.79
CA ALA A 36 16.75 5.83 -14.78
C ALA A 36 15.23 6.08 -14.93
N ALA A 37 14.57 6.57 -13.88
CA ALA A 37 13.22 7.10 -14.03
C ALA A 37 13.22 8.16 -15.16
N PRO A 38 12.26 8.13 -16.09
CA PRO A 38 12.21 9.13 -17.15
C PRO A 38 12.09 10.52 -16.54
N ASP A 39 12.93 11.45 -17.01
CA ASP A 39 12.90 12.85 -16.60
C ASP A 39 11.67 13.51 -17.26
N ILE A 40 10.51 13.42 -16.59
CA ILE A 40 9.23 13.99 -17.04
C ILE A 40 9.27 15.51 -16.88
N THR A 41 10.04 16.16 -17.74
CA THR A 41 10.20 17.61 -17.78
C THR A 41 8.94 18.32 -18.33
N GLU A 42 8.85 19.63 -18.10
CA GLU A 42 7.76 20.52 -18.57
C GLU A 42 7.47 20.45 -20.10
N SER A 43 8.33 19.81 -20.89
CA SER A 43 8.16 19.65 -22.33
C SER A 43 6.94 18.80 -22.72
N ASN A 44 6.49 17.90 -21.84
CA ASN A 44 5.40 16.95 -22.14
C ASN A 44 3.99 17.46 -21.73
N MET A 45 3.92 18.58 -21.00
CA MET A 45 2.63 19.15 -20.56
C MET A 45 1.85 19.80 -21.72
N SER A 46 0.55 19.50 -21.79
CA SER A 46 -0.40 20.00 -22.78
C SER A 46 -0.59 21.53 -22.73
N ALA A 47 -1.18 22.11 -23.78
CA ALA A 47 -1.49 23.54 -23.80
C ALA A 47 -2.58 23.88 -22.77
N GLU A 48 -3.52 22.97 -22.57
CA GLU A 48 -4.60 22.99 -21.58
C GLU A 48 -4.03 22.99 -20.15
N TYR A 49 -3.06 22.12 -19.86
CA TYR A 49 -2.34 22.07 -18.57
C TYR A 49 -1.73 23.43 -18.23
N LYS A 50 -0.99 24.03 -19.18
CA LYS A 50 -0.30 25.31 -18.98
C LYS A 50 -1.28 26.46 -18.85
N LYS A 51 -2.34 26.47 -19.67
CA LYS A 51 -3.42 27.46 -19.59
C LYS A 51 -4.12 27.46 -18.21
N ALA A 52 -4.33 26.31 -17.58
CA ALA A 52 -4.91 26.23 -16.25
C ALA A 52 -4.02 26.85 -15.15
N ILE A 53 -2.70 26.81 -15.30
CA ILE A 53 -1.75 27.51 -14.42
C ILE A 53 -1.78 29.01 -14.68
N ASP A 54 -1.76 29.44 -15.94
CA ASP A 54 -1.83 30.86 -16.31
C ASP A 54 -3.14 31.52 -15.82
N GLU A 55 -4.26 30.81 -15.90
CA GLU A 55 -5.56 31.28 -15.39
C GLU A 55 -5.55 31.43 -13.86
N ARG A 56 -4.94 30.48 -13.13
CA ARG A 56 -4.77 30.58 -11.66
C ARG A 56 -3.80 31.69 -11.27
N ARG A 57 -2.70 31.89 -12.01
CA ARG A 57 -1.76 33.00 -11.82
C ARG A 57 -2.44 34.35 -12.05
N ALA A 58 -3.26 34.47 -13.09
CA ALA A 58 -4.06 35.67 -13.37
C ALA A 58 -5.25 35.86 -12.40
N GLU A 59 -5.70 34.83 -11.66
CA GLU A 59 -6.63 34.98 -10.53
C GLU A 59 -5.88 35.52 -9.31
N HIS A 60 -4.74 34.91 -8.94
CA HIS A 60 -3.87 35.33 -7.85
C HIS A 60 -3.41 36.79 -7.98
N GLU A 61 -3.01 37.23 -9.18
CA GLU A 61 -2.64 38.64 -9.45
C GLU A 61 -3.78 39.64 -9.17
N LYS A 62 -5.05 39.20 -9.17
CA LYS A 62 -6.22 40.05 -8.90
C LYS A 62 -6.68 39.99 -7.45
N THR A 63 -6.57 38.84 -6.79
CA THR A 63 -7.10 38.58 -5.44
C THR A 63 -6.03 38.69 -4.35
N GLY A 64 -4.77 38.37 -4.67
CA GLY A 64 -3.71 38.10 -3.71
C GLY A 64 -3.79 36.73 -3.03
N GLU A 65 -4.78 35.90 -3.39
CA GLU A 65 -5.06 34.60 -2.78
C GLU A 65 -4.59 33.47 -3.72
N TYR A 66 -4.02 32.40 -3.17
CA TYR A 66 -3.71 31.19 -3.94
C TYR A 66 -4.92 30.24 -3.94
N LYS A 67 -5.08 29.46 -5.01
CA LYS A 67 -5.98 28.30 -4.97
C LYS A 67 -5.46 27.32 -3.92
N LYS A 68 -6.33 26.76 -3.09
CA LYS A 68 -5.95 25.77 -2.06
C LYS A 68 -6.56 24.40 -2.39
N ILE A 69 -5.76 23.35 -2.29
CA ILE A 69 -6.16 21.95 -2.43
C ILE A 69 -5.89 21.24 -1.10
N THR A 70 -6.90 20.59 -0.52
CA THR A 70 -6.80 19.93 0.79
C THR A 70 -6.63 18.41 0.64
N TYR A 71 -5.50 17.89 1.10
CA TYR A 71 -5.18 16.46 1.12
C TYR A 71 -5.32 15.89 2.53
N ALA A 72 -6.25 14.96 2.73
CA ALA A 72 -6.36 14.19 3.95
C ALA A 72 -5.34 13.05 3.99
N LEU A 73 -4.35 13.21 4.87
CA LEU A 73 -3.35 12.21 5.20
C LEU A 73 -3.82 11.36 6.37
N TYR A 74 -3.50 10.06 6.31
CA TYR A 74 -3.75 9.13 7.39
C TYR A 74 -2.49 9.00 8.27
N THR A 75 -2.65 8.79 9.58
CA THR A 75 -1.52 8.80 10.52
C THR A 75 -1.72 7.80 11.66
N TRP A 76 -0.63 7.20 12.14
CA TRP A 76 -0.65 6.26 13.28
C TRP A 76 -0.74 6.91 14.66
N THR A 77 -0.38 8.20 14.79
CA THR A 77 -0.17 8.88 16.09
C THR A 77 -0.74 10.30 16.12
N GLY A 78 -1.71 10.57 15.25
CA GLY A 78 -2.28 11.90 15.03
C GLY A 78 -1.34 12.87 14.30
N ARG A 79 -1.63 14.16 14.46
CA ARG A 79 -0.97 15.25 13.73
C ARG A 79 0.54 15.33 14.04
N PRO A 80 1.44 15.16 13.05
CA PRO A 80 2.88 15.35 13.22
C PRO A 80 3.24 16.78 13.64
N VAL A 81 4.30 16.92 14.44
CA VAL A 81 4.78 18.23 14.93
C VAL A 81 5.27 19.10 13.77
N GLY A 82 5.97 18.51 12.81
CA GLY A 82 6.56 19.21 11.66
C GLY A 82 5.57 19.60 10.56
N LEU A 83 4.28 19.25 10.67
CA LEU A 83 3.33 19.33 9.54
C LEU A 83 3.25 20.74 8.93
N ASP A 84 3.11 21.79 9.75
CA ASP A 84 3.01 23.16 9.22
C ASP A 84 4.30 23.64 8.54
N ARG A 85 5.46 23.15 8.98
CA ARG A 85 6.77 23.42 8.37
C ARG A 85 6.89 22.73 7.01
N ILE A 86 6.57 21.44 6.93
CA ILE A 86 6.60 20.66 5.69
C ILE A 86 5.58 21.19 4.68
N GLN A 87 4.36 21.48 5.11
CA GLN A 87 3.32 22.09 4.26
C GLN A 87 3.79 23.44 3.67
N GLU A 88 4.43 24.30 4.46
CA GLU A 88 4.97 25.57 3.96
C GLU A 88 6.19 25.39 3.05
N ALA A 89 7.04 24.37 3.28
CA ALA A 89 8.12 24.01 2.36
C ALA A 89 7.57 23.59 0.99
N MET A 90 6.59 22.68 0.96
CA MET A 90 5.88 22.29 -0.26
C MET A 90 5.20 23.50 -0.92
N ASN A 91 4.52 24.36 -0.14
CA ASN A 91 3.83 25.53 -0.68
C ASN A 91 4.75 26.53 -1.36
N LYS A 92 6.01 26.69 -0.96
CA LYS A 92 6.97 27.55 -1.70
C LYS A 92 7.14 27.06 -3.15
N ILE A 93 7.36 25.76 -3.33
CA ILE A 93 7.52 25.13 -4.65
C ILE A 93 6.20 25.24 -5.44
N LEU A 94 5.07 24.90 -4.81
CA LEU A 94 3.76 24.85 -5.47
C LEU A 94 3.24 26.23 -5.90
N ARG A 95 3.53 27.30 -5.14
CA ARG A 95 3.22 28.68 -5.52
C ARG A 95 3.98 29.10 -6.79
N GLU A 96 5.21 28.62 -6.98
CA GLU A 96 6.01 28.89 -8.17
C GLU A 96 5.58 28.06 -9.38
N LYS A 97 5.59 26.72 -9.24
CA LYS A 97 5.30 25.76 -10.33
C LYS A 97 3.85 25.82 -10.78
N LEU A 98 2.91 25.73 -9.83
CA LEU A 98 1.49 25.59 -10.14
C LEU A 98 0.67 26.84 -9.82
N CYS A 99 1.13 27.77 -8.99
CA CYS A 99 0.32 28.86 -8.43
C CYS A 99 -0.90 28.35 -7.62
N LEU A 100 -0.64 27.37 -6.73
CA LEU A 100 -1.58 26.91 -5.69
C LEU A 100 -0.85 26.65 -4.37
N GLU A 101 -1.62 26.34 -3.33
CA GLU A 101 -1.15 25.81 -2.06
C GLU A 101 -1.83 24.46 -1.76
N ILE A 102 -1.11 23.57 -1.07
CA ILE A 102 -1.64 22.38 -0.41
C ILE A 102 -1.96 22.68 1.06
N GLU A 103 -3.05 22.10 1.57
CA GLU A 103 -3.33 21.95 3.00
C GLU A 103 -3.29 20.46 3.36
N LEU A 104 -2.43 20.08 4.31
CA LEU A 104 -2.28 18.72 4.80
C LEU A 104 -3.15 18.49 6.03
N LEU A 105 -4.26 17.76 5.84
CA LEU A 105 -5.18 17.37 6.90
C LEU A 105 -4.78 15.99 7.44
N ALA A 106 -3.85 15.96 8.40
CA ALA A 106 -3.49 14.73 9.11
C ALA A 106 -4.61 14.27 10.05
N LEU A 107 -5.10 13.04 9.84
CA LEU A 107 -6.15 12.38 10.62
C LEU A 107 -5.60 11.10 11.28
N ASP A 108 -5.95 10.86 12.56
CA ASP A 108 -5.49 9.70 13.32
C ASP A 108 -6.25 8.42 12.96
N PHE A 109 -5.60 7.26 12.94
CA PHE A 109 -6.23 5.98 12.60
C PHE A 109 -7.47 5.64 13.43
N ALA A 110 -7.48 5.93 14.73
CA ALA A 110 -8.59 5.56 15.59
C ALA A 110 -9.88 6.33 15.23
N SER A 111 -9.77 7.53 14.64
CA SER A 111 -10.91 8.35 14.24
C SER A 111 -11.11 8.47 12.72
N TYR A 112 -10.09 8.16 11.89
CA TYR A 112 -10.05 8.41 10.44
C TYR A 112 -11.35 8.01 9.73
N ARG A 113 -11.86 6.79 9.96
CA ARG A 113 -13.11 6.31 9.33
C ARG A 113 -14.30 7.25 9.56
N GLN A 114 -14.45 7.74 10.80
CA GLN A 114 -15.58 8.60 11.19
C GLN A 114 -15.35 10.04 10.70
N ASP A 115 -14.14 10.56 10.88
CA ASP A 115 -13.79 11.92 10.47
C ASP A 115 -13.91 12.06 8.95
N ILE A 116 -13.26 11.20 8.16
CA ILE A 116 -13.28 11.33 6.70
C ILE A 116 -14.70 11.19 6.13
N GLN A 117 -15.54 10.32 6.71
CA GLN A 117 -16.94 10.20 6.32
C GLN A 117 -17.74 11.48 6.64
N LEU A 118 -17.44 12.16 7.74
CA LEU A 118 -18.04 13.45 8.07
C LEU A 118 -17.61 14.54 7.08
N TYR A 119 -16.35 14.61 6.69
CA TYR A 119 -15.89 15.58 5.69
C TYR A 119 -16.52 15.33 4.31
N LEU A 120 -16.55 14.07 3.85
CA LEU A 120 -17.12 13.70 2.53
C LEU A 120 -18.64 13.87 2.43
N THR A 121 -19.34 13.94 3.57
CA THR A 121 -20.79 14.20 3.63
C THR A 121 -21.15 15.66 3.98
N ASN A 122 -20.19 16.46 4.45
CA ASN A 122 -20.41 17.83 4.90
C ASN A 122 -19.65 18.84 4.03
N ASN A 123 -20.32 19.32 2.98
CA ASN A 123 -19.81 20.28 2.00
C ASN A 123 -19.31 21.63 2.60
N ASN A 124 -19.46 21.88 3.90
CA ASN A 124 -18.90 23.05 4.58
C ASN A 124 -17.44 22.87 5.05
N ARG A 125 -16.84 21.69 4.85
CA ARG A 125 -15.41 21.44 5.08
C ARG A 125 -14.80 20.82 3.84
N GLN A 126 -13.97 21.57 3.12
CA GLN A 126 -13.37 21.08 1.89
C GLN A 126 -12.29 20.04 2.18
N ILE A 127 -12.41 18.89 1.50
CA ILE A 127 -11.34 17.94 1.24
C ILE A 127 -11.38 17.70 -0.26
N ASP A 128 -10.23 17.76 -0.92
CA ASP A 128 -10.11 17.46 -2.33
C ASP A 128 -9.59 16.02 -2.53
N TRP A 129 -8.69 15.55 -1.67
CA TRP A 129 -8.20 14.16 -1.68
C TRP A 129 -8.25 13.45 -0.35
N TYR A 130 -8.41 12.14 -0.43
CA TYR A 130 -8.40 11.26 0.72
C TYR A 130 -7.95 9.84 0.35
N GLY A 131 -7.31 9.17 1.30
CA GLY A 131 -7.10 7.73 1.23
C GLY A 131 -8.44 6.99 1.29
N GLY A 132 -8.78 6.25 0.23
CA GLY A 132 -9.94 5.37 0.15
C GLY A 132 -9.74 4.02 0.85
N ASN A 133 -8.53 3.74 1.35
CA ASN A 133 -8.14 2.52 2.07
C ASN A 133 -9.03 2.22 3.28
N VAL A 134 -9.20 3.19 4.20
CA VAL A 134 -9.91 2.96 5.46
C VAL A 134 -11.42 2.85 5.25
N LEU A 135 -12.02 3.67 4.38
CA LEU A 135 -13.44 3.55 4.04
C LEU A 135 -13.74 2.29 3.21
N GLY A 136 -12.77 1.85 2.40
CA GLY A 136 -12.92 0.82 1.37
C GLY A 136 -13.32 1.47 0.04
N TYR A 137 -12.49 1.30 -1.00
CA TYR A 137 -12.65 1.98 -2.29
C TYR A 137 -14.06 1.88 -2.89
N THR A 138 -14.60 0.66 -3.00
CA THR A 138 -15.96 0.42 -3.53
C THR A 138 -17.04 1.10 -2.68
N SER A 139 -16.83 1.28 -1.37
CA SER A 139 -17.73 2.05 -0.50
C SER A 139 -17.70 3.53 -0.85
N CYS A 140 -16.52 4.11 -1.09
CA CYS A 140 -16.38 5.51 -1.53
C CYS A 140 -17.11 5.76 -2.86
N VAL A 141 -16.94 4.85 -3.82
CA VAL A 141 -17.60 4.93 -5.14
C VAL A 141 -19.11 4.78 -5.02
N ASN A 142 -19.61 3.75 -4.32
CA ASN A 142 -21.04 3.50 -4.17
C ASN A 142 -21.78 4.58 -3.37
N ASN A 143 -21.12 5.24 -2.40
CA ASN A 143 -21.68 6.40 -1.71
C ASN A 143 -21.59 7.70 -2.54
N GLY A 144 -20.98 7.65 -3.73
CA GLY A 144 -20.85 8.81 -4.63
C GLY A 144 -19.82 9.85 -4.18
N PHE A 145 -18.88 9.48 -3.30
CA PHE A 145 -17.84 10.38 -2.80
C PHE A 145 -16.68 10.60 -3.79
N CYS A 146 -16.55 9.76 -4.81
CA CYS A 146 -15.46 9.87 -5.79
C CYS A 146 -15.87 10.69 -7.02
N TYR A 147 -14.96 11.53 -7.49
CA TYR A 147 -14.99 12.16 -8.79
C TYR A 147 -14.52 11.18 -9.87
N ASP A 148 -15.11 11.22 -11.06
CA ASP A 148 -14.70 10.40 -12.21
C ASP A 148 -13.48 11.03 -12.89
N LEU A 149 -12.32 10.37 -12.82
CA LEU A 149 -11.04 10.86 -13.34
C LEU A 149 -10.92 10.74 -14.86
N ASP A 150 -11.74 9.89 -15.49
CA ASP A 150 -11.83 9.77 -16.96
C ASP A 150 -12.74 10.87 -17.55
N ALA A 151 -13.62 11.49 -16.74
CA ALA A 151 -14.55 12.53 -17.19
C ALA A 151 -13.82 13.74 -17.78
N ASP A 152 -14.32 14.24 -18.91
CA ASP A 152 -13.78 15.38 -19.65
C ASP A 152 -12.26 15.27 -20.00
N ASN A 153 -11.72 14.04 -20.02
CA ASN A 153 -10.29 13.73 -20.15
C ASN A 153 -9.42 14.33 -19.02
N LEU A 154 -9.96 14.45 -17.80
CA LEU A 154 -9.29 15.10 -16.67
C LEU A 154 -7.90 14.51 -16.38
N LEU A 155 -7.80 13.20 -16.15
CA LEU A 155 -6.51 12.56 -15.88
C LEU A 155 -5.55 12.65 -17.08
N ALA A 156 -6.01 12.30 -18.28
CA ALA A 156 -5.18 12.34 -19.49
C ALA A 156 -4.65 13.74 -19.86
N THR A 157 -5.36 14.80 -19.45
CA THR A 157 -4.94 16.19 -19.73
C THR A 157 -4.05 16.76 -18.62
N TYR A 158 -4.33 16.42 -17.36
CA TYR A 158 -3.76 17.10 -16.19
C TYR A 158 -2.90 16.20 -15.28
N GLY A 159 -2.85 14.90 -15.52
CA GLY A 159 -2.00 13.92 -14.83
C GLY A 159 -1.21 12.98 -15.75
N PRO A 160 -0.58 13.45 -16.85
CA PRO A 160 0.10 12.57 -17.80
C PRO A 160 1.29 11.79 -17.19
N GLY A 161 1.96 12.35 -16.18
CA GLY A 161 3.02 11.65 -15.46
C GLY A 161 2.50 10.53 -14.56
N ILE A 162 1.27 10.65 -14.06
CA ILE A 162 0.57 9.54 -13.36
C ILE A 162 0.28 8.42 -14.37
N GLU A 163 -0.25 8.76 -15.55
CA GLU A 163 -0.54 7.77 -16.58
C GLU A 163 0.72 7.04 -17.09
N GLU A 164 1.85 7.74 -17.18
CA GLU A 164 3.15 7.17 -17.56
C GLU A 164 3.74 6.27 -16.45
N LEU A 165 3.72 6.72 -15.20
CA LEU A 165 4.38 6.03 -14.08
C LEU A 165 3.55 4.90 -13.44
N VAL A 166 2.22 4.96 -13.52
CA VAL A 166 1.34 3.89 -13.00
C VAL A 166 1.01 2.90 -14.13
N PRO A 167 1.49 1.65 -14.10
CA PRO A 167 1.24 0.67 -15.16
C PRO A 167 -0.24 0.52 -15.50
N GLN A 168 -0.58 0.49 -16.79
CA GLN A 168 -1.98 0.42 -17.26
C GLN A 168 -2.79 -0.72 -16.61
N LYS A 169 -2.18 -1.90 -16.37
CA LYS A 169 -2.84 -3.02 -15.67
C LYS A 169 -3.35 -2.67 -14.26
N TYR A 170 -2.74 -1.69 -13.60
CA TYR A 170 -3.13 -1.22 -12.27
C TYR A 170 -4.16 -0.09 -12.35
N GLN A 171 -4.06 0.79 -13.35
CA GLN A 171 -5.13 1.77 -13.65
C GLN A 171 -6.45 1.05 -13.97
N GLU A 172 -6.42 0.04 -14.84
CA GLU A 172 -7.61 -0.78 -15.17
C GLU A 172 -8.16 -1.54 -13.94
N ALA A 173 -7.29 -2.04 -13.06
CA ALA A 173 -7.71 -2.68 -11.80
C ALA A 173 -8.37 -1.69 -10.81
N CYS A 174 -8.20 -0.38 -11.01
CA CYS A 174 -8.88 0.66 -10.25
C CYS A 174 -10.20 1.11 -10.89
N LYS A 175 -10.60 0.63 -12.08
CA LYS A 175 -11.87 1.04 -12.69
C LYS A 175 -13.08 0.35 -12.05
N TYR A 176 -14.11 1.13 -11.74
CA TYR A 176 -15.40 0.64 -11.29
C TYR A 176 -16.46 0.98 -12.34
N ALA A 177 -17.24 -0.02 -12.77
CA ALA A 177 -18.21 0.11 -13.87
C ALA A 177 -17.65 0.72 -15.18
N GLY A 178 -16.34 0.63 -15.40
CA GLY A 178 -15.65 1.18 -16.59
C GLY A 178 -15.02 2.57 -16.40
N HIS A 179 -15.19 3.20 -15.24
CA HIS A 179 -14.70 4.55 -14.92
C HIS A 179 -13.66 4.52 -13.79
N LEU A 180 -12.64 5.38 -13.86
CA LEU A 180 -11.57 5.49 -12.88
C LEU A 180 -11.94 6.49 -11.76
N TYR A 181 -12.03 6.02 -10.51
CA TYR A 181 -12.45 6.83 -9.34
C TYR A 181 -11.36 7.03 -8.28
N GLY A 182 -10.11 6.64 -8.59
CA GLY A 182 -8.95 6.83 -7.73
C GLY A 182 -7.67 6.33 -8.38
N ILE A 183 -6.54 6.83 -7.91
CA ILE A 183 -5.20 6.47 -8.39
C ILE A 183 -4.47 5.67 -7.29
N PRO A 184 -3.83 4.53 -7.62
CA PRO A 184 -3.01 3.80 -6.66
C PRO A 184 -1.63 4.47 -6.49
N PRO A 185 -1.04 4.51 -5.28
CA PRO A 185 0.32 4.97 -5.07
C PRO A 185 1.33 4.01 -5.71
N ILE A 186 2.48 4.53 -6.11
CA ILE A 186 3.58 3.70 -6.63
C ILE A 186 4.31 3.05 -5.45
N LYS A 187 4.01 1.76 -5.24
CA LYS A 187 4.42 0.96 -4.09
C LYS A 187 4.54 -0.54 -4.40
N ASP A 188 4.86 -1.32 -3.38
CA ASP A 188 4.59 -2.76 -3.31
C ASP A 188 3.10 -3.07 -3.50
N TYR A 189 2.75 -3.71 -4.62
CA TYR A 189 1.44 -4.29 -4.90
C TYR A 189 1.42 -5.80 -4.61
N ALA A 190 2.57 -6.44 -4.83
CA ALA A 190 2.85 -7.78 -4.35
C ALA A 190 3.15 -7.76 -2.85
N ILE A 191 2.84 -8.87 -2.19
CA ILE A 191 3.25 -9.15 -0.82
C ILE A 191 3.86 -10.54 -0.77
N THR A 192 4.87 -10.71 0.06
CA THR A 192 5.21 -12.02 0.60
C THR A 192 4.15 -12.31 1.66
N ALA A 193 3.22 -13.20 1.33
CA ALA A 193 2.20 -13.62 2.28
C ALA A 193 2.85 -14.40 3.42
N THR A 194 2.38 -14.19 4.65
CA THR A 194 2.82 -14.88 5.86
C THR A 194 4.30 -14.68 6.18
N ALA A 195 4.59 -13.65 6.96
CA ALA A 195 5.86 -13.46 7.65
C ALA A 195 5.65 -13.42 9.17
N ILE A 196 6.64 -13.87 9.93
CA ILE A 196 6.75 -13.65 11.37
C ILE A 196 7.94 -12.75 11.62
N VAL A 197 7.76 -11.67 12.38
CA VAL A 197 8.84 -10.73 12.72
C VAL A 197 9.16 -10.86 14.20
N ILE A 198 10.45 -11.02 14.53
CA ILE A 198 10.94 -11.25 15.90
C ILE A 198 12.04 -10.22 16.20
N GLY A 199 12.01 -9.62 17.40
CA GLY A 199 13.09 -8.70 17.83
C GLY A 199 14.44 -9.41 17.88
N LYS A 200 15.46 -8.85 17.22
CA LYS A 200 16.77 -9.49 17.03
C LYS A 200 17.43 -9.87 18.36
N GLU A 201 17.32 -9.00 19.36
CA GLU A 201 17.92 -9.20 20.68
C GLU A 201 17.35 -10.44 21.39
N TYR A 202 16.13 -10.84 21.06
CA TYR A 202 15.52 -12.06 21.60
C TYR A 202 16.08 -13.32 20.94
N LEU A 203 16.37 -13.28 19.64
CA LEU A 203 17.06 -14.36 18.90
C LEU A 203 18.51 -14.51 19.38
N ASP A 204 19.24 -13.40 19.51
CA ASP A 204 20.60 -13.36 20.04
C ASP A 204 20.66 -13.97 21.46
N ALA A 205 19.67 -13.67 22.31
CA ALA A 205 19.61 -14.14 23.69
C ALA A 205 19.29 -15.64 23.86
N ILE A 206 18.71 -16.28 22.84
CA ILE A 206 18.57 -17.75 22.77
C ILE A 206 19.69 -18.40 21.93
N GLY A 207 20.55 -17.62 21.27
CA GLY A 207 21.62 -18.11 20.41
C GLY A 207 21.12 -18.70 19.09
N TYR A 208 20.01 -18.19 18.56
CA TYR A 208 19.46 -18.65 17.29
C TYR A 208 20.23 -18.02 16.11
N GLU A 209 20.92 -18.85 15.34
CA GLU A 209 21.63 -18.44 14.13
C GLU A 209 20.73 -18.54 12.90
N TYR A 210 20.77 -17.54 12.03
CA TYR A 210 19.97 -17.45 10.81
C TYR A 210 20.78 -16.86 9.65
N LYS A 211 20.24 -16.99 8.44
CA LYS A 211 20.79 -16.37 7.24
C LYS A 211 19.67 -15.66 6.47
N GLU A 212 19.88 -14.38 6.22
CA GLU A 212 19.00 -13.55 5.39
C GLU A 212 19.30 -13.76 3.90
N ASP A 213 18.28 -13.64 3.06
CA ASP A 213 18.37 -13.57 1.60
C ASP A 213 18.47 -12.12 1.07
N GLU A 214 18.41 -11.92 -0.24
CA GLU A 214 18.53 -10.61 -0.89
C GLU A 214 17.37 -9.64 -0.56
N LYS A 215 16.24 -10.15 -0.06
CA LYS A 215 15.14 -9.31 0.47
C LYS A 215 15.30 -9.00 1.96
N GLN A 216 16.39 -9.43 2.59
CA GLN A 216 16.63 -9.42 4.04
C GLN A 216 15.67 -10.33 4.83
N GLU A 217 15.22 -11.43 4.22
CA GLU A 217 14.29 -12.39 4.83
C GLU A 217 14.98 -13.72 5.16
N VAL A 218 14.52 -14.37 6.24
CA VAL A 218 14.91 -15.73 6.64
C VAL A 218 13.80 -16.69 6.20
N ALA A 219 14.10 -17.65 5.32
CA ALA A 219 13.14 -18.69 4.97
C ALA A 219 12.94 -19.66 6.15
N SER A 220 11.69 -19.92 6.57
CA SER A 220 11.39 -20.70 7.78
C SER A 220 10.12 -21.54 7.64
N SER A 221 9.87 -22.43 8.61
CA SER A 221 8.63 -23.22 8.73
C SER A 221 7.89 -22.94 10.04
N TRP A 222 6.61 -23.31 10.14
CA TRP A 222 5.83 -23.11 11.36
C TRP A 222 6.35 -23.90 12.56
N GLU A 223 6.95 -25.07 12.30
CA GLU A 223 7.60 -25.91 13.32
C GLU A 223 8.85 -25.22 13.90
N GLU A 224 9.63 -24.55 13.04
CA GLU A 224 10.78 -23.76 13.46
C GLU A 224 10.36 -22.52 14.27
N ILE A 225 9.34 -21.79 13.83
CA ILE A 225 8.76 -20.68 14.60
C ILE A 225 8.24 -21.14 15.97
N GLU A 226 7.53 -22.27 16.05
CA GLU A 226 7.02 -22.81 17.33
C GLU A 226 8.18 -23.24 18.26
N ALA A 227 9.30 -23.73 17.70
CA ALA A 227 10.52 -24.04 18.45
C ALA A 227 11.28 -22.80 18.94
N ILE A 228 11.35 -21.73 18.14
CA ILE A 228 11.89 -20.41 18.56
C ILE A 228 11.00 -19.87 19.69
N TYR A 229 9.69 -19.83 19.48
CA TYR A 229 8.73 -19.29 20.44
C TYR A 229 8.75 -20.00 21.80
N THR A 230 8.94 -21.31 21.81
CA THR A 230 9.09 -22.10 23.05
C THR A 230 10.33 -21.64 23.83
N GLN A 231 11.48 -21.50 23.17
CA GLN A 231 12.71 -21.01 23.80
C GLN A 231 12.57 -19.56 24.28
N LEU A 232 11.89 -18.70 23.52
CA LEU A 232 11.61 -17.32 23.92
C LEU A 232 10.73 -17.25 25.17
N HIS A 233 9.68 -18.07 25.26
CA HIS A 233 8.80 -18.11 26.43
C HIS A 233 9.53 -18.59 27.69
N GLU A 234 10.38 -19.63 27.57
CA GLU A 234 11.21 -20.11 28.68
C GLU A 234 12.26 -19.08 29.12
N LYS A 235 12.80 -18.30 28.17
CA LYS A 235 13.86 -17.31 28.43
C LYS A 235 13.32 -15.99 29.00
N PHE A 236 12.13 -15.57 28.57
CA PHE A 236 11.52 -14.28 28.88
C PHE A 236 10.09 -14.45 29.43
N PRO A 237 9.92 -15.09 30.60
CA PRO A 237 8.60 -15.36 31.19
C PRO A 237 7.85 -14.10 31.67
N ASP A 238 8.50 -12.93 31.66
CA ASP A 238 7.88 -11.62 31.88
C ASP A 238 7.23 -11.01 30.62
N LYS A 239 7.38 -11.67 29.46
CA LYS A 239 6.94 -11.16 28.15
C LYS A 239 5.99 -12.11 27.47
N TYR A 240 5.11 -11.55 26.65
CA TYR A 240 4.33 -12.33 25.69
C TYR A 240 5.17 -12.60 24.45
N VAL A 241 5.06 -13.81 23.90
CA VAL A 241 5.80 -14.14 22.69
C VAL A 241 5.17 -13.39 21.52
N PHE A 242 3.86 -13.54 21.31
CA PHE A 242 3.20 -13.17 20.06
C PHE A 242 2.10 -12.10 20.23
N ALA A 243 2.23 -10.99 19.50
CA ALA A 243 1.24 -9.92 19.44
C ALA A 243 0.19 -10.17 18.34
N VAL A 244 -0.97 -10.71 18.75
CA VAL A 244 -2.14 -10.93 17.88
C VAL A 244 -2.79 -9.62 17.41
N ALA A 245 -3.37 -9.66 16.21
CA ALA A 245 -4.13 -8.57 15.57
C ALA A 245 -5.22 -9.10 14.62
N ASP A 246 -6.10 -8.20 14.15
CA ASP A 246 -7.32 -8.54 13.38
C ASP A 246 -7.08 -8.89 11.89
N ASN A 247 -5.86 -9.26 11.51
CA ASN A 247 -5.41 -9.39 10.11
C ASN A 247 -4.87 -10.79 9.73
N HIS A 248 -5.16 -11.83 10.54
CA HIS A 248 -4.60 -13.19 10.42
C HIS A 248 -4.62 -13.79 9.00
N PHE A 249 -5.72 -13.72 8.26
CA PHE A 249 -5.75 -14.20 6.87
C PHE A 249 -5.33 -13.15 5.84
N GLY A 250 -5.52 -11.86 6.14
CA GLY A 250 -5.14 -10.76 5.26
C GLY A 250 -3.64 -10.78 4.98
N GLN A 251 -2.84 -10.86 6.04
CA GLN A 251 -1.37 -10.94 5.97
C GLN A 251 -0.85 -12.38 6.04
N GLY A 252 -1.39 -13.21 6.93
CA GLY A 252 -0.90 -14.57 7.23
C GLY A 252 -1.43 -15.68 6.32
N SER A 253 -1.89 -15.36 5.11
CA SER A 253 -2.24 -16.36 4.10
C SER A 253 -2.22 -15.77 2.68
N VAL A 254 -2.18 -16.63 1.66
CA VAL A 254 -2.39 -16.24 0.25
C VAL A 254 -3.87 -16.09 -0.11
N ILE A 255 -4.79 -16.47 0.79
CA ILE A 255 -6.24 -16.50 0.55
C ILE A 255 -6.73 -15.11 0.19
N ASP A 256 -7.58 -15.07 -0.82
CA ASP A 256 -8.13 -13.86 -1.41
C ASP A 256 -9.60 -13.69 -1.00
N ASN A 257 -9.89 -12.57 -0.34
CA ASN A 257 -11.23 -12.20 0.13
C ASN A 257 -12.08 -11.52 -0.96
N LEU A 258 -11.56 -11.40 -2.19
CA LEU A 258 -12.22 -10.77 -3.34
C LEU A 258 -12.59 -9.30 -3.06
N GLY A 259 -11.65 -8.59 -2.42
CA GLY A 259 -11.68 -7.15 -2.21
C GLY A 259 -12.67 -6.66 -1.14
N ASN A 260 -13.29 -7.54 -0.37
CA ASN A 260 -14.31 -7.16 0.62
C ASN A 260 -14.21 -8.01 1.91
N ASP A 261 -15.18 -8.89 2.14
CA ASP A 261 -15.35 -9.70 3.35
C ASP A 261 -14.75 -11.13 3.23
N TRP A 262 -14.67 -11.82 4.38
CA TRP A 262 -14.29 -13.24 4.45
C TRP A 262 -15.47 -14.22 4.18
N PHE A 263 -16.61 -13.74 3.69
CA PHE A 263 -17.82 -14.53 3.40
C PHE A 263 -17.82 -15.04 1.96
N GLY A 264 -16.86 -15.92 1.66
CA GLY A 264 -16.61 -16.42 0.30
C GLY A 264 -15.26 -15.93 -0.20
N VAL A 265 -14.33 -16.86 -0.38
CA VAL A 265 -12.92 -16.60 -0.69
C VAL A 265 -12.42 -17.49 -1.83
N LEU A 266 -11.29 -17.13 -2.43
CA LEU A 266 -10.49 -18.06 -3.23
C LEU A 266 -9.32 -18.58 -2.37
N LEU A 267 -9.19 -19.91 -2.25
CA LEU A 267 -8.09 -20.54 -1.50
C LEU A 267 -6.79 -20.56 -2.32
N ASP A 268 -6.85 -20.95 -3.59
CA ASP A 268 -5.79 -20.70 -4.58
C ASP A 268 -6.26 -19.66 -5.62
N PRO A 269 -6.17 -18.34 -5.30
CA PRO A 269 -6.59 -17.27 -6.20
C PRO A 269 -5.81 -17.20 -7.52
N THR A 270 -4.72 -17.95 -7.65
CA THR A 270 -3.89 -17.97 -8.87
C THR A 270 -4.37 -19.00 -9.89
N LYS A 271 -5.26 -19.93 -9.49
CA LYS A 271 -5.66 -21.09 -10.32
C LYS A 271 -7.15 -21.44 -10.25
N ASP A 272 -7.80 -21.32 -9.10
CA ASP A 272 -9.20 -21.71 -8.92
C ASP A 272 -10.12 -20.49 -8.82
N ARG A 273 -11.16 -20.47 -9.67
CA ARG A 273 -12.20 -19.42 -9.69
C ARG A 273 -13.38 -19.73 -8.76
N LYS A 274 -13.33 -20.84 -8.02
CA LYS A 274 -14.38 -21.27 -7.11
C LYS A 274 -14.33 -20.49 -5.79
N VAL A 275 -15.34 -19.67 -5.57
CA VAL A 275 -15.59 -18.98 -4.29
C VAL A 275 -16.12 -20.00 -3.29
N VAL A 276 -15.40 -20.17 -2.17
CA VAL A 276 -15.71 -21.18 -1.15
C VAL A 276 -15.83 -20.58 0.25
N ASN A 277 -16.46 -21.33 1.15
CA ASN A 277 -16.58 -20.99 2.56
C ASN A 277 -15.25 -21.20 3.29
N LEU A 278 -14.63 -20.11 3.74
CA LEU A 278 -13.36 -20.15 4.48
C LEU A 278 -13.44 -21.06 5.72
N MET A 279 -14.55 -21.04 6.46
CA MET A 279 -14.73 -21.81 7.70
C MET A 279 -14.90 -23.33 7.47
N GLU A 280 -14.86 -23.79 6.22
CA GLU A 280 -14.83 -25.22 5.83
C GLU A 280 -13.47 -25.65 5.25
N SER A 281 -12.50 -24.73 5.19
CA SER A 281 -11.16 -24.99 4.63
C SER A 281 -10.20 -25.60 5.66
N ASP A 282 -9.21 -26.34 5.16
CA ASP A 282 -8.12 -26.86 5.98
C ASP A 282 -7.25 -25.69 6.49
N GLU A 283 -7.05 -24.65 5.69
CA GLU A 283 -6.30 -23.43 6.04
C GLU A 283 -6.91 -22.70 7.24
N TRP A 284 -8.23 -22.61 7.32
CA TRP A 284 -8.91 -22.07 8.51
C TRP A 284 -8.63 -22.94 9.73
N MET A 285 -8.86 -24.25 9.59
CA MET A 285 -8.73 -25.21 10.68
C MET A 285 -7.31 -25.28 11.24
N ASP A 286 -6.29 -25.21 10.38
CA ASP A 286 -4.89 -25.21 10.79
C ASP A 286 -4.46 -23.90 11.46
N MET A 287 -4.96 -22.76 10.98
CA MET A 287 -4.76 -21.47 11.64
C MET A 287 -5.33 -21.49 13.07
N VAL A 288 -6.61 -21.84 13.24
CA VAL A 288 -7.25 -21.80 14.58
C VAL A 288 -6.68 -22.87 15.52
N LYS A 289 -6.23 -24.02 15.01
CA LYS A 289 -5.49 -25.01 15.80
C LYS A 289 -4.12 -24.49 16.26
N ARG A 290 -3.34 -23.83 15.40
CA ARG A 290 -2.04 -23.24 15.77
C ARG A 290 -2.24 -22.20 16.87
N MET A 291 -3.18 -21.29 16.66
CA MET A 291 -3.48 -20.20 17.59
C MET A 291 -4.00 -20.71 18.95
N ASN A 292 -4.84 -21.75 18.97
CA ASN A 292 -5.26 -22.39 20.22
C ASN A 292 -4.12 -23.12 20.95
N ARG A 293 -3.14 -23.72 20.23
CA ARG A 293 -1.92 -24.26 20.88
C ARG A 293 -1.09 -23.13 21.49
N TRP A 294 -0.80 -22.07 20.74
CA TRP A 294 0.00 -20.94 21.20
C TRP A 294 -0.63 -20.22 22.40
N ASN A 295 -1.96 -20.06 22.42
CA ASN A 295 -2.70 -19.56 23.58
C ASN A 295 -2.51 -20.47 24.81
N LYS A 296 -2.70 -21.79 24.65
CA LYS A 296 -2.48 -22.79 25.72
C LYS A 296 -1.03 -22.88 26.21
N MET A 297 -0.06 -22.50 25.38
CA MET A 297 1.37 -22.43 25.71
C MET A 297 1.76 -21.11 26.38
N GLY A 298 0.83 -20.16 26.59
CA GLY A 298 1.11 -18.88 27.22
C GLY A 298 1.79 -17.84 26.31
N PHE A 299 1.86 -18.09 25.00
CA PHE A 299 2.49 -17.18 24.03
C PHE A 299 1.66 -15.91 23.78
N ILE A 300 0.35 -15.97 24.04
CA ILE A 300 -0.66 -14.94 23.78
C ILE A 300 -1.24 -14.50 25.13
N PRO A 301 -1.45 -13.20 25.38
CA PRO A 301 -1.94 -12.70 26.66
C PRO A 301 -3.44 -13.00 26.88
N PRO A 302 -3.89 -13.13 28.15
CA PRO A 302 -5.27 -13.50 28.48
C PRO A 302 -6.30 -12.39 28.14
N ASP A 303 -5.88 -11.14 28.02
CA ASP A 303 -6.71 -9.96 27.72
C ASP A 303 -6.63 -9.52 26.24
N ALA A 304 -6.02 -10.35 25.36
CA ALA A 304 -5.78 -10.06 23.95
C ALA A 304 -7.03 -9.59 23.16
N LEU A 305 -8.22 -10.09 23.49
CA LEU A 305 -9.47 -9.70 22.80
C LEU A 305 -9.84 -8.22 23.05
N THR A 306 -9.45 -7.69 24.21
CA THR A 306 -9.76 -6.31 24.64
C THR A 306 -8.68 -5.29 24.30
N ASP A 307 -7.42 -5.71 24.12
CA ASP A 307 -6.32 -4.79 23.78
C ASP A 307 -6.28 -4.44 22.29
N LYS A 308 -6.72 -3.20 21.99
CA LYS A 308 -6.77 -2.62 20.63
C LYS A 308 -5.48 -1.90 20.19
N THR A 309 -4.41 -1.97 20.98
CA THR A 309 -3.10 -1.43 20.61
C THR A 309 -2.53 -2.18 19.40
N SER A 310 -1.90 -1.47 18.45
CA SER A 310 -1.27 -2.09 17.27
C SER A 310 -0.11 -3.02 17.67
N SER A 311 0.16 -4.05 16.86
CA SER A 311 1.24 -5.01 17.16
C SER A 311 2.62 -4.34 17.20
N SER A 312 2.91 -3.37 16.32
CA SER A 312 4.18 -2.63 16.37
C SER A 312 4.33 -1.79 17.64
N ALA A 313 3.27 -1.15 18.13
CA ALA A 313 3.30 -0.44 19.41
C ALA A 313 3.43 -1.40 20.63
N LYS A 314 2.76 -2.56 20.57
CA LYS A 314 2.93 -3.67 21.53
C LYS A 314 4.40 -4.12 21.61
N ILE A 315 5.07 -4.32 20.47
CA ILE A 315 6.51 -4.65 20.41
C ILE A 315 7.37 -3.48 20.93
N LYS A 316 7.09 -2.23 20.50
CA LYS A 316 7.83 -1.02 20.91
C LYS A 316 7.80 -0.77 22.42
N SER A 317 6.73 -1.21 23.10
CA SER A 317 6.64 -1.17 24.57
C SER A 317 7.60 -2.14 25.30
N GLY A 318 8.13 -3.16 24.61
CA GLY A 318 8.96 -4.21 25.20
C GLY A 318 8.20 -5.30 25.97
N ALA A 319 6.86 -5.32 25.89
CA ALA A 319 6.00 -6.36 26.48
C ALA A 319 5.81 -7.59 25.59
N TYR A 320 6.08 -7.47 24.28
CA TYR A 320 5.94 -8.53 23.28
C TYR A 320 7.26 -8.75 22.52
N MET A 321 7.45 -9.94 21.94
CA MET A 321 8.69 -10.33 21.26
C MET A 321 8.56 -10.52 19.75
N SER A 322 7.38 -10.92 19.26
CA SER A 322 7.10 -11.14 17.84
C SER A 322 5.67 -10.78 17.43
N MET A 323 5.46 -10.64 16.11
CA MET A 323 4.14 -10.40 15.51
C MET A 323 4.01 -11.05 14.12
N LEU A 324 2.77 -11.16 13.64
CA LEU A 324 2.48 -11.53 12.25
C LEU A 324 2.67 -10.30 11.35
N ALA A 325 3.15 -10.57 10.14
CA ALA A 325 3.30 -9.59 9.09
C ALA A 325 3.02 -10.19 7.70
N GLN A 326 3.00 -9.31 6.70
CA GLN A 326 3.38 -9.59 5.32
C GLN A 326 4.70 -8.86 5.06
N SER A 327 5.51 -9.32 4.11
CA SER A 327 6.81 -8.67 3.81
C SER A 327 6.99 -8.33 2.33
N LYS A 328 8.06 -7.60 2.05
CA LYS A 328 8.46 -7.01 0.76
C LYS A 328 9.96 -6.63 0.84
N PRO A 329 10.63 -6.33 -0.29
CA PRO A 329 11.93 -5.62 -0.24
C PRO A 329 11.85 -4.36 0.63
N GLY A 330 12.85 -4.14 1.49
CA GLY A 330 12.91 -3.02 2.44
C GLY A 330 11.99 -3.15 3.68
N TYR A 331 11.24 -4.25 3.83
CA TYR A 331 10.33 -4.40 4.97
C TYR A 331 11.06 -4.45 6.32
N LYS A 332 12.26 -5.05 6.36
CA LYS A 332 13.07 -5.17 7.59
C LYS A 332 13.37 -3.81 8.21
N THR A 333 13.80 -2.84 7.41
CA THR A 333 14.09 -1.46 7.85
C THR A 333 12.81 -0.77 8.32
N GLN A 334 11.73 -0.84 7.54
CA GLN A 334 10.43 -0.25 7.89
C GLN A 334 9.89 -0.77 9.23
N ILE A 335 9.78 -2.09 9.40
CA ILE A 335 9.20 -2.69 10.62
C ILE A 335 10.10 -2.53 11.85
N SER A 336 11.43 -2.40 11.65
CA SER A 336 12.36 -2.05 12.73
C SER A 336 12.14 -0.61 13.23
N GLY A 337 11.91 0.34 12.31
CA GLY A 337 11.53 1.72 12.64
C GLY A 337 10.20 1.78 13.39
N GLU A 338 9.18 1.05 12.92
CA GLU A 338 7.86 0.94 13.57
C GLU A 338 7.96 0.37 14.98
N CYS A 339 8.70 -0.72 15.16
CA CYS A 339 8.88 -1.38 16.45
C CYS A 339 9.89 -0.66 17.37
N GLY A 340 10.63 0.32 16.86
CA GLY A 340 11.67 1.04 17.61
C GLY A 340 12.84 0.15 18.06
N ARG A 341 13.12 -0.95 17.35
CA ARG A 341 14.19 -1.93 17.60
C ARG A 341 14.45 -2.74 16.33
N GLU A 342 15.62 -3.35 16.21
CA GLU A 342 15.91 -4.22 15.05
C GLU A 342 15.03 -5.49 15.09
N MET A 343 14.31 -5.74 14.00
CA MET A 343 13.42 -6.89 13.81
C MET A 343 13.96 -7.78 12.69
N ILE A 344 13.83 -9.09 12.84
CA ILE A 344 14.23 -10.09 11.83
C ILE A 344 12.96 -10.70 11.22
N VAL A 345 12.92 -10.76 9.88
CA VAL A 345 11.75 -11.17 9.10
C VAL A 345 11.87 -12.64 8.69
N PHE A 346 10.97 -13.49 9.18
CA PHE A 346 10.89 -14.91 8.83
C PHE A 346 9.77 -15.14 7.81
N ARG A 347 10.13 -15.45 6.56
CA ARG A 347 9.19 -15.75 5.47
C ARG A 347 8.70 -17.20 5.57
N LEU A 348 7.38 -17.37 5.60
CA LEU A 348 6.69 -18.67 5.68
C LEU A 348 5.82 -18.97 4.45
N GLY A 349 5.35 -17.95 3.73
CA GLY A 349 4.54 -18.12 2.51
C GLY A 349 5.24 -17.65 1.24
N LYS A 350 4.42 -17.43 0.20
CA LYS A 350 4.85 -17.07 -1.16
C LYS A 350 4.46 -15.63 -1.54
N ASP A 351 5.14 -15.13 -2.57
CA ASP A 351 4.88 -13.84 -3.18
C ASP A 351 3.56 -13.87 -3.98
N ILE A 352 2.68 -12.88 -3.78
CA ILE A 352 1.37 -12.80 -4.43
C ILE A 352 0.85 -11.36 -4.54
N ILE A 353 0.17 -11.03 -5.65
CA ILE A 353 -0.75 -9.87 -5.74
C ILE A 353 -2.19 -10.38 -5.58
N LYS A 354 -2.88 -10.01 -4.50
CA LYS A 354 -4.30 -10.35 -4.26
C LYS A 354 -5.25 -9.46 -5.07
N SER A 355 -6.55 -9.78 -5.12
CA SER A 355 -7.57 -9.04 -5.89
C SER A 355 -7.53 -7.53 -5.64
N SER A 356 -7.33 -7.14 -4.38
CA SER A 356 -7.26 -5.77 -3.89
C SER A 356 -5.84 -5.23 -3.71
N GLY A 357 -4.79 -5.92 -4.18
CA GLY A 357 -3.40 -5.47 -4.02
C GLY A 357 -3.14 -4.05 -4.53
N ILE A 358 -3.93 -3.63 -5.53
CA ILE A 358 -3.93 -2.28 -6.11
C ILE A 358 -4.90 -1.35 -5.36
N THR A 359 -6.17 -1.75 -5.21
CA THR A 359 -7.25 -0.89 -4.71
C THR A 359 -7.34 -0.77 -3.19
N SER A 360 -6.59 -1.59 -2.43
CA SER A 360 -6.53 -1.55 -0.96
C SER A 360 -5.87 -0.30 -0.42
N VAL A 361 -4.99 0.33 -1.19
CA VAL A 361 -4.48 1.68 -0.93
C VAL A 361 -4.63 2.48 -2.21
N ILE A 362 -5.54 3.45 -2.18
CA ILE A 362 -5.91 4.24 -3.35
C ILE A 362 -6.27 5.64 -2.89
N THR A 363 -5.85 6.66 -3.64
CA THR A 363 -6.19 8.05 -3.39
C THR A 363 -7.36 8.44 -4.28
N CYS A 364 -8.45 8.91 -3.68
CA CYS A 364 -9.66 9.31 -4.37
C CYS A 364 -9.77 10.84 -4.44
N LEU A 365 -10.19 11.35 -5.60
CA LEU A 365 -10.64 12.74 -5.75
C LEU A 365 -12.06 12.86 -5.21
N ASN A 366 -12.30 13.80 -4.30
CA ASN A 366 -13.63 14.05 -3.76
C ASN A 366 -14.55 14.61 -4.84
N ARG A 367 -15.73 14.03 -5.02
CA ARG A 367 -16.75 14.53 -5.94
C ARG A 367 -17.16 15.99 -5.66
N ALA A 368 -17.02 16.44 -4.42
CA ALA A 368 -17.30 17.81 -3.99
C ALA A 368 -16.10 18.77 -4.10
N THR A 369 -14.96 18.37 -4.71
CA THR A 369 -13.84 19.29 -4.98
C THR A 369 -14.30 20.50 -5.78
N SER A 370 -13.82 21.69 -5.41
CA SER A 370 -14.14 22.92 -6.15
C SER A 370 -13.30 23.11 -7.41
N ASP A 371 -12.17 22.40 -7.52
CA ASP A 371 -11.19 22.58 -8.59
C ASP A 371 -10.49 21.24 -8.93
N PRO A 372 -11.17 20.35 -9.67
CA PRO A 372 -10.63 19.03 -10.03
C PRO A 372 -9.37 19.14 -10.90
N VAL A 373 -9.20 20.24 -11.65
CA VAL A 373 -8.03 20.50 -12.49
C VAL A 373 -6.82 20.83 -11.62
N ALA A 374 -6.91 21.85 -10.76
CA ALA A 374 -5.81 22.22 -9.87
C ALA A 374 -5.44 21.09 -8.91
N ALA A 375 -6.43 20.29 -8.48
CA ALA A 375 -6.18 19.03 -7.81
C ALA A 375 -5.31 18.12 -8.70
N VAL A 376 -5.81 17.55 -9.80
CA VAL A 376 -5.07 16.54 -10.58
C VAL A 376 -3.67 17.03 -11.03
N GLN A 377 -3.49 18.32 -11.31
CA GLN A 377 -2.17 18.91 -11.55
C GLN A 377 -1.22 18.79 -10.34
N LEU A 378 -1.66 19.10 -9.13
CA LEU A 378 -0.88 18.85 -7.90
C LEU A 378 -0.63 17.35 -7.68
N MET A 379 -1.57 16.47 -8.05
CA MET A 379 -1.37 15.02 -7.88
C MET A 379 -0.23 14.56 -8.78
N ASN A 380 -0.21 15.04 -10.02
CA ASN A 380 0.87 14.78 -10.96
C ASN A 380 2.23 15.13 -10.35
N GLU A 381 2.37 16.34 -9.81
CA GLU A 381 3.62 16.77 -9.19
C GLU A 381 4.03 15.87 -8.00
N LEU A 382 3.09 15.42 -7.15
CA LEU A 382 3.42 14.49 -6.07
C LEU A 382 3.84 13.08 -6.56
N TYR A 383 3.50 12.69 -7.80
CA TYR A 383 3.97 11.46 -8.42
C TYR A 383 5.30 11.63 -9.17
N THR A 384 5.61 12.82 -9.71
CA THR A 384 6.73 13.06 -10.63
C THR A 384 7.88 13.89 -10.07
N ASP A 385 7.63 14.77 -9.11
CA ASP A 385 8.62 15.70 -8.57
C ASP A 385 9.31 15.10 -7.32
N PRO A 386 10.64 14.83 -7.38
CA PRO A 386 11.35 14.20 -6.28
C PRO A 386 11.52 15.13 -5.06
N GLU A 387 11.52 16.46 -5.22
CA GLU A 387 11.63 17.40 -4.10
C GLU A 387 10.30 17.45 -3.32
N LEU A 388 9.17 17.57 -4.03
CA LEU A 388 7.84 17.53 -3.42
C LEU A 388 7.52 16.16 -2.79
N SER A 389 7.89 15.06 -3.44
CA SER A 389 7.71 13.73 -2.87
C SER A 389 8.62 13.54 -1.65
N THR A 390 9.91 13.92 -1.71
CA THR A 390 10.82 13.81 -0.57
C THR A 390 10.38 14.67 0.61
N LEU A 391 9.89 15.90 0.40
CA LEU A 391 9.31 16.73 1.46
C LEU A 391 8.12 16.04 2.13
N LEU A 392 7.21 15.43 1.36
CA LEU A 392 6.04 14.73 1.90
C LEU A 392 6.41 13.43 2.63
N VAL A 393 7.34 12.63 2.08
CA VAL A 393 7.71 11.32 2.62
C VAL A 393 8.70 11.45 3.79
N TRP A 394 9.74 12.28 3.66
CA TRP A 394 10.87 12.35 4.58
C TRP A 394 11.13 13.72 5.23
N GLY A 395 10.55 14.80 4.72
CA GLY A 395 10.71 16.14 5.29
C GLY A 395 11.90 16.91 4.73
N GLU A 396 12.50 17.79 5.54
CA GLU A 396 13.60 18.67 5.12
C GLU A 396 14.98 18.11 5.49
N GLU A 397 15.90 18.06 4.53
CA GLU A 397 17.30 17.71 4.77
C GLU A 397 17.96 18.68 5.78
N GLY A 398 18.75 18.13 6.69
CA GLY A 398 19.36 18.85 7.81
C GLY A 398 18.43 19.04 9.01
N THR A 399 17.14 18.71 8.90
CA THR A 399 16.15 18.84 10.00
C THR A 399 15.50 17.50 10.35
N ASP A 400 14.96 16.79 9.37
CA ASP A 400 14.26 15.51 9.56
C ASP A 400 15.14 14.31 9.20
N TYR A 401 15.99 14.47 8.17
CA TYR A 401 17.02 13.52 7.77
C TYR A 401 18.33 14.24 7.38
N VAL A 402 19.43 13.49 7.25
CA VAL A 402 20.67 13.92 6.58
C VAL A 402 21.14 12.82 5.64
N THR A 403 21.72 13.19 4.50
CA THR A 403 22.27 12.23 3.53
C THR A 403 23.74 11.93 3.82
N ASP A 404 24.11 10.65 3.81
CA ASP A 404 25.49 10.19 3.96
C ASP A 404 26.27 10.24 2.61
N PRO A 405 27.61 10.05 2.61
CA PRO A 405 28.40 10.07 1.38
C PRO A 405 28.08 8.97 0.36
N ASP A 406 27.40 7.90 0.79
CA ASP A 406 26.98 6.77 -0.05
C ASP A 406 25.55 6.96 -0.62
N GLY A 407 24.86 8.05 -0.23
CA GLY A 407 23.54 8.44 -0.73
C GLY A 407 22.35 7.93 0.08
N HIS A 408 22.57 7.30 1.24
CA HIS A 408 21.49 6.90 2.14
C HIS A 408 21.12 8.03 3.08
N ILE A 409 19.87 8.04 3.55
CA ILE A 409 19.43 8.97 4.59
C ILE A 409 19.43 8.32 5.97
N HIS A 410 19.76 9.12 6.98
CA HIS A 410 19.64 8.75 8.38
C HIS A 410 19.18 9.95 9.21
N PHE A 411 18.83 9.72 10.49
CA PHE A 411 18.44 10.80 11.39
C PHE A 411 19.61 11.75 11.66
N PRO A 412 19.38 13.07 11.80
CA PRO A 412 20.37 14.02 12.29
C PRO A 412 20.82 13.71 13.72
N ASP A 413 21.97 14.26 14.13
CA ASP A 413 22.52 14.09 15.48
C ASP A 413 21.51 14.48 16.57
N GLY A 414 21.12 13.51 17.40
CA GLY A 414 20.16 13.70 18.51
C GLY A 414 18.68 13.54 18.12
N VAL A 415 18.37 13.22 16.87
CA VAL A 415 17.03 12.88 16.39
C VAL A 415 16.89 11.35 16.30
N ASP A 416 15.71 10.82 16.63
CA ASP A 416 15.32 9.42 16.47
C ASP A 416 13.78 9.25 16.39
N THR A 417 13.31 8.01 16.26
CA THR A 417 11.88 7.61 16.13
C THR A 417 10.99 7.94 17.33
N ARG A 418 11.48 8.70 18.31
CA ARG A 418 10.76 9.18 19.50
C ARG A 418 10.65 10.71 19.58
N ASN A 419 11.47 11.45 18.83
CA ASN A 419 11.50 12.92 18.88
C ASN A 419 11.55 13.60 17.50
N ALA A 420 11.67 12.86 16.40
CA ALA A 420 11.55 13.40 15.05
C ALA A 420 10.20 14.11 14.85
N GLU A 421 10.23 15.33 14.29
CA GLU A 421 9.02 16.14 14.07
C GLU A 421 8.22 15.69 12.85
N TRP A 422 8.92 15.19 11.82
CA TRP A 422 8.35 14.57 10.63
C TRP A 422 9.05 13.23 10.34
N TYR A 423 8.49 12.15 10.88
CA TYR A 423 8.89 10.78 10.54
C TYR A 423 7.67 9.88 10.60
N HIS A 424 7.27 9.36 9.43
CA HIS A 424 6.24 8.33 9.31
C HIS A 424 6.83 7.09 8.64
N THR A 425 6.26 5.92 8.93
CA THR A 425 6.64 4.64 8.30
C THR A 425 5.59 4.22 7.25
N MET A 426 4.87 5.21 6.72
CA MET A 426 3.60 5.02 6.02
C MET A 426 3.76 5.20 4.51
N ASN A 427 4.98 5.04 3.98
CA ASN A 427 5.32 5.23 2.57
C ASN A 427 4.39 4.51 1.58
N TRP A 428 3.75 3.42 2.01
CA TRP A 428 2.76 2.67 1.23
C TRP A 428 1.48 3.45 0.90
N GLU A 429 1.18 4.59 1.53
CA GLU A 429 0.10 5.51 1.12
C GLU A 429 0.61 6.76 0.40
N MET A 430 1.93 6.94 0.30
CA MET A 430 2.52 8.11 -0.34
C MET A 430 2.49 7.96 -1.87
N PRO A 431 2.15 9.03 -2.63
CA PRO A 431 1.96 9.01 -4.08
C PRO A 431 3.03 8.25 -4.87
N ASN A 432 4.32 8.58 -4.69
CA ASN A 432 5.43 7.84 -5.29
C ASN A 432 6.66 7.84 -4.38
N GLN A 433 6.89 6.72 -3.68
CA GLN A 433 8.05 6.56 -2.80
C GLN A 433 9.35 6.18 -3.53
N TYR A 434 9.29 5.80 -4.82
CA TYR A 434 10.48 5.32 -5.56
C TYR A 434 11.41 6.44 -6.03
N ILE A 435 10.94 7.70 -6.01
CA ILE A 435 11.71 8.90 -6.36
C ILE A 435 12.27 9.62 -5.12
N CYS A 436 12.12 9.02 -3.94
CA CYS A 436 12.68 9.51 -2.68
C CYS A 436 13.99 8.78 -2.36
N PRO A 437 14.92 9.39 -1.61
CA PRO A 437 16.09 8.69 -1.08
C PRO A 437 15.68 7.58 -0.10
N VAL A 438 16.60 6.63 0.16
CA VAL A 438 16.35 5.43 0.98
C VAL A 438 17.09 5.48 2.31
N TRP A 439 16.53 4.86 3.35
CA TRP A 439 17.15 4.84 4.67
C TRP A 439 18.37 3.92 4.72
N VAL A 440 19.35 4.26 5.57
CA VAL A 440 20.47 3.38 5.88
C VAL A 440 19.95 2.02 6.37
N GLY A 441 20.40 0.94 5.71
CA GLY A 441 19.91 -0.43 5.92
C GLY A 441 19.07 -0.96 4.76
N ASP A 442 18.45 -0.09 3.96
CA ASP A 442 17.85 -0.46 2.67
C ASP A 442 18.89 -0.44 1.54
N SER A 443 18.54 -1.01 0.39
CA SER A 443 19.35 -0.92 -0.83
C SER A 443 19.10 0.41 -1.57
N PRO A 444 20.13 1.07 -2.14
CA PRO A 444 19.92 2.19 -3.07
C PRO A 444 18.97 1.85 -4.24
N ASP A 445 18.95 0.58 -4.64
CA ASP A 445 18.09 0.07 -5.73
C ASP A 445 16.68 -0.35 -5.26
N LEU A 446 16.26 0.00 -4.03
CA LEU A 446 15.00 -0.48 -3.42
C LEU A 446 13.77 -0.28 -4.33
N GLY A 447 13.64 0.88 -4.98
CA GLY A 447 12.54 1.13 -5.92
C GLY A 447 12.50 0.09 -7.06
N SER A 448 13.65 -0.19 -7.67
CA SER A 448 13.81 -1.22 -8.71
C SER A 448 13.52 -2.62 -8.17
N MET A 449 13.97 -2.95 -6.95
CA MET A 449 13.66 -4.23 -6.30
C MET A 449 12.16 -4.43 -6.08
N ILE A 450 11.43 -3.38 -5.67
CA ILE A 450 9.97 -3.46 -5.49
C ILE A 450 9.25 -3.52 -6.85
N MET A 451 9.73 -2.81 -7.89
CA MET A 451 9.21 -2.95 -9.26
C MET A 451 9.34 -4.38 -9.78
N GLU A 452 10.51 -5.01 -9.63
CA GLU A 452 10.74 -6.39 -10.07
C GLU A 452 9.90 -7.39 -9.26
N PHE A 453 9.80 -7.20 -7.94
CA PHE A 453 8.92 -7.99 -7.07
C PHE A 453 7.44 -7.92 -7.51
N ASN A 454 6.96 -6.73 -7.88
CA ASN A 454 5.63 -6.51 -8.46
C ASN A 454 5.45 -7.13 -9.86
N ALA A 455 6.53 -7.34 -10.62
CA ALA A 455 6.50 -7.95 -11.94
C ALA A 455 6.53 -9.48 -11.88
N GLN A 456 7.26 -10.05 -10.91
CA GLN A 456 7.46 -11.50 -10.77
C GLN A 456 6.36 -12.21 -9.97
N ALA A 457 5.67 -11.53 -9.04
CA ALA A 457 4.70 -12.17 -8.15
C ALA A 457 3.51 -12.79 -8.90
N GLU A 458 3.07 -13.98 -8.45
CA GLU A 458 1.83 -14.58 -8.96
C GLU A 458 0.65 -13.65 -8.69
N THR A 459 -0.18 -13.40 -9.70
CA THR A 459 -1.30 -12.46 -9.61
C THR A 459 -2.62 -13.22 -9.48
N SER A 460 -3.47 -12.78 -8.56
CA SER A 460 -4.84 -13.26 -8.40
C SER A 460 -5.61 -13.09 -9.71
N ILE A 461 -6.31 -14.14 -10.13
CA ILE A 461 -7.22 -14.13 -11.29
C ILE A 461 -8.46 -13.25 -11.05
N ALA A 462 -8.56 -12.63 -9.87
CA ALA A 462 -9.55 -11.65 -9.47
C ALA A 462 -8.98 -10.23 -9.29
N LEU A 463 -7.79 -9.90 -9.83
CA LEU A 463 -7.21 -8.55 -9.72
C LEU A 463 -8.18 -7.45 -10.20
N GLY A 464 -8.57 -6.53 -9.31
CA GLY A 464 -9.54 -5.48 -9.60
C GLY A 464 -11.02 -5.90 -9.46
N PHE A 465 -11.32 -7.16 -9.13
CA PHE A 465 -12.67 -7.55 -8.73
C PHE A 465 -12.97 -7.08 -7.30
N THR A 466 -14.18 -6.59 -7.09
CA THR A 466 -14.75 -6.39 -5.74
C THR A 466 -16.23 -6.73 -5.77
N PHE A 467 -16.69 -7.39 -4.71
CA PHE A 467 -18.09 -7.83 -4.60
C PHE A 467 -19.05 -6.68 -4.30
N ASP A 468 -20.06 -6.48 -5.17
CA ASP A 468 -21.18 -5.57 -4.90
C ASP A 468 -22.23 -6.27 -4.03
N ASN A 469 -22.22 -5.93 -2.74
CA ASN A 469 -23.15 -6.44 -1.74
C ASN A 469 -24.35 -5.50 -1.49
N SER A 470 -24.60 -4.50 -2.33
CA SER A 470 -25.69 -3.52 -2.15
C SER A 470 -27.07 -4.16 -1.98
N ALA A 471 -27.35 -5.23 -2.71
CA ALA A 471 -28.58 -6.03 -2.60
C ALA A 471 -28.62 -7.02 -1.41
N TYR A 472 -27.53 -7.12 -0.65
CA TYR A 472 -27.30 -8.10 0.44
C TYR A 472 -26.84 -7.44 1.75
N THR A 473 -27.12 -6.15 1.92
CA THR A 473 -26.66 -5.35 3.08
C THR A 473 -27.17 -5.88 4.43
N ALA A 474 -28.40 -6.39 4.48
CA ALA A 474 -28.97 -6.98 5.70
C ALA A 474 -28.33 -8.33 6.04
N GLU A 475 -28.12 -9.19 5.04
CA GLU A 475 -27.39 -10.45 5.16
C GLU A 475 -25.93 -10.22 5.59
N TYR A 476 -25.24 -9.26 4.96
CA TYR A 476 -23.89 -8.87 5.32
C TYR A 476 -23.80 -8.41 6.78
N ALA A 477 -24.70 -7.53 7.24
CA ALA A 477 -24.73 -7.09 8.63
C ALA A 477 -24.96 -8.26 9.62
N ALA A 478 -25.83 -9.22 9.28
CA ALA A 478 -26.05 -10.41 10.10
C ALA A 478 -24.80 -11.32 10.15
N LEU A 479 -24.14 -11.52 9.02
CA LEU A 479 -22.89 -12.30 8.93
C LEU A 479 -21.74 -11.62 9.69
N GLN A 480 -21.59 -10.29 9.56
CA GLN A 480 -20.55 -9.52 10.24
C GLN A 480 -20.70 -9.56 11.77
N ASN A 481 -21.92 -9.37 12.29
CA ASN A 481 -22.16 -9.49 13.75
C ASN A 481 -21.74 -10.86 14.32
N ILE A 482 -21.93 -11.95 13.56
CA ILE A 482 -21.51 -13.30 13.94
C ILE A 482 -19.99 -13.46 13.80
N TYR A 483 -19.38 -12.85 12.77
CA TYR A 483 -17.92 -12.82 12.61
C TYR A 483 -17.24 -12.10 13.77
N ASP A 484 -17.74 -10.93 14.16
CA ASP A 484 -17.22 -10.14 15.28
C ASP A 484 -17.40 -10.87 16.63
N GLU A 485 -18.47 -11.68 16.77
CA GLU A 485 -18.70 -12.54 17.94
C GLU A 485 -17.64 -13.67 18.05
N TYR A 486 -17.30 -14.36 16.95
CA TYR A 486 -16.49 -15.62 17.02
C TYR A 486 -15.07 -15.53 16.48
N ALA A 487 -14.82 -14.78 15.40
CA ALA A 487 -13.62 -14.97 14.59
C ALA A 487 -12.34 -14.73 15.40
N ASN A 488 -12.28 -13.64 16.15
CA ASN A 488 -11.13 -13.34 17.02
C ASN A 488 -11.03 -14.30 18.22
N GLN A 489 -12.14 -14.82 18.76
CA GLN A 489 -12.05 -15.83 19.82
C GLN A 489 -11.40 -17.13 19.33
N LEU A 490 -11.65 -17.52 18.08
CA LEU A 490 -11.00 -18.66 17.43
C LEU A 490 -9.57 -18.34 16.98
N LEU A 491 -9.35 -17.20 16.33
CA LEU A 491 -8.07 -16.78 15.79
C LEU A 491 -7.05 -16.36 16.85
N TYR A 492 -7.48 -15.97 18.06
CA TYR A 492 -6.58 -15.73 19.18
C TYR A 492 -6.49 -16.96 20.11
N GLY A 493 -7.19 -18.04 19.78
CA GLY A 493 -7.06 -19.34 20.44
C GLY A 493 -7.88 -19.55 21.72
N PHE A 494 -8.84 -18.68 22.04
CA PHE A 494 -9.66 -18.77 23.26
C PHE A 494 -10.78 -19.81 23.18
N LEU A 495 -11.31 -20.10 21.98
CA LEU A 495 -12.29 -21.17 21.76
C LEU A 495 -11.63 -22.48 21.31
N ASP A 496 -12.33 -23.59 21.54
CA ASP A 496 -11.93 -24.88 20.97
C ASP A 496 -12.01 -24.85 19.43
N PRO A 497 -10.93 -25.19 18.70
CA PRO A 497 -10.87 -25.08 17.25
C PRO A 497 -11.98 -25.82 16.51
N VAL A 498 -12.37 -27.01 16.97
CA VAL A 498 -13.28 -27.89 16.23
C VAL A 498 -14.73 -27.53 16.51
N SER A 499 -15.12 -27.51 17.79
CA SER A 499 -16.49 -27.22 18.20
C SER A 499 -16.86 -25.75 17.99
N GLY A 500 -15.94 -24.82 18.29
CA GLY A 500 -16.15 -23.38 18.06
C GLY A 500 -16.28 -23.03 16.58
N THR A 501 -15.45 -23.62 15.69
CA THR A 501 -15.61 -23.44 14.23
C THR A 501 -16.92 -24.03 13.73
N ALA A 502 -17.34 -25.19 14.24
CA ALA A 502 -18.60 -25.81 13.83
C ALA A 502 -19.82 -24.95 14.21
N GLU A 503 -19.85 -24.41 15.43
CA GLU A 503 -20.91 -23.51 15.90
C GLU A 503 -20.92 -22.18 15.12
N PHE A 504 -19.74 -21.58 14.92
CA PHE A 504 -19.57 -20.35 14.15
C PHE A 504 -20.09 -20.50 12.71
N ASN A 505 -19.69 -21.55 12.01
CA ASN A 505 -20.10 -21.82 10.63
C ASN A 505 -21.59 -22.15 10.52
N ASP A 506 -22.18 -22.88 11.49
CA ASP A 506 -23.62 -23.13 11.54
C ASP A 506 -24.43 -21.83 11.75
N LYS A 507 -23.99 -20.93 12.64
CA LYS A 507 -24.57 -19.58 12.80
C LYS A 507 -24.51 -18.79 11.48
N LEU A 508 -23.36 -18.72 10.83
CA LEU A 508 -23.20 -18.02 9.54
C LEU A 508 -24.10 -18.60 8.43
N LYS A 509 -24.19 -19.92 8.31
CA LYS A 509 -25.07 -20.59 7.36
C LYS A 509 -26.54 -20.25 7.60
N LYS A 510 -26.98 -20.22 8.85
CA LYS A 510 -28.34 -19.80 9.25
C LYS A 510 -28.61 -18.32 8.95
N ALA A 511 -27.60 -17.46 9.03
CA ALA A 511 -27.66 -16.05 8.63
C ALA A 511 -27.64 -15.84 7.09
N GLY A 512 -27.41 -16.89 6.30
CA GLY A 512 -27.53 -16.86 4.84
C GLY A 512 -26.22 -16.95 4.06
N LEU A 513 -25.10 -17.31 4.70
CA LEU A 513 -23.76 -17.39 4.08
C LEU A 513 -23.75 -18.07 2.70
N ASN A 514 -24.41 -19.23 2.55
CA ASN A 514 -24.42 -19.98 1.29
C ASN A 514 -25.03 -19.19 0.12
N ARG A 515 -26.03 -18.34 0.38
CA ARG A 515 -26.65 -17.48 -0.64
C ARG A 515 -25.74 -16.30 -0.99
N TYR A 516 -25.05 -15.74 0.01
CA TYR A 516 -24.06 -14.68 -0.17
C TYR A 516 -22.90 -15.16 -1.06
N ILE A 517 -22.32 -16.33 -0.74
CA ILE A 517 -21.25 -16.98 -1.53
C ILE A 517 -21.72 -17.25 -2.97
N ALA A 518 -22.95 -17.74 -3.17
CA ALA A 518 -23.48 -18.02 -4.50
C ALA A 518 -23.62 -16.76 -5.37
N GLU A 519 -24.01 -15.63 -4.80
CA GLU A 519 -24.02 -14.35 -5.52
C GLU A 519 -22.60 -13.82 -5.77
N LYS A 520 -21.70 -13.92 -4.78
CA LYS A 520 -20.28 -13.53 -4.90
C LYS A 520 -19.59 -14.29 -6.05
N GLN A 521 -19.85 -15.60 -6.16
CA GLN A 521 -19.47 -16.43 -7.31
C GLN A 521 -20.09 -15.93 -8.62
N ARG A 522 -21.40 -15.68 -8.66
CA ARG A 522 -22.11 -15.23 -9.88
C ARG A 522 -21.56 -13.91 -10.42
N GLN A 523 -21.31 -12.93 -9.55
CA GLN A 523 -20.72 -11.65 -9.93
C GLN A 523 -19.28 -11.83 -10.42
N PHE A 524 -18.49 -12.66 -9.73
CA PHE A 524 -17.12 -12.95 -10.12
C PHE A 524 -17.03 -13.66 -11.48
N ASP A 525 -17.89 -14.63 -11.77
CA ASP A 525 -17.95 -15.30 -13.09
C ASP A 525 -18.28 -14.31 -14.21
N VAL A 526 -19.25 -13.41 -14.00
CA VAL A 526 -19.61 -12.37 -14.99
C VAL A 526 -18.46 -11.38 -15.21
N TRP A 527 -17.85 -10.88 -14.13
CA TRP A 527 -16.70 -9.97 -14.20
C TRP A 527 -15.50 -10.62 -14.90
N TYR A 528 -15.22 -11.90 -14.60
CA TYR A 528 -14.10 -12.63 -15.20
C TYR A 528 -14.29 -12.82 -16.71
N VAL A 529 -15.51 -13.16 -17.15
CA VAL A 529 -15.81 -13.27 -18.59
C VAL A 529 -15.70 -11.93 -19.30
N ASN A 530 -16.16 -10.83 -18.68
CA ASN A 530 -16.08 -9.50 -19.29
C ASN A 530 -14.63 -9.00 -19.46
N ASN A 531 -13.73 -9.31 -18.53
CA ASN A 531 -12.35 -8.82 -18.55
C ASN A 531 -11.35 -9.78 -19.25
N TYR A 532 -11.61 -11.09 -19.23
CA TYR A 532 -10.68 -12.10 -19.72
C TYR A 532 -11.27 -13.13 -20.70
N GLY A 533 -12.61 -13.22 -20.82
CA GLY A 533 -13.29 -14.20 -21.68
C GLY A 533 -13.30 -13.87 -23.18
N GLY A 534 -12.77 -12.72 -23.58
CA GLY A 534 -12.66 -12.26 -24.97
C GLY A 534 -11.26 -12.36 -25.59
N LYS A 535 -10.35 -13.15 -24.98
CA LYS A 535 -8.97 -13.38 -25.46
C LYS A 535 -8.78 -14.81 -25.96
#